data_AF-X1KQH2-F1
#
_entry.id   AF-X1KQH2-F1
#
_cell.length_a   1.000
_cell.length_b   1.000
_cell.length_c   1.000
_cell.angle_alpha   90.00
_cell.angle_beta   90.00
_cell.angle_gamma   90.00
#
_symmetry.space_group_name_H-M   'P 1'
#
loop_
_entity.id
_entity.type
_entity.pdbx_description
1 polymer ?
#
loop_
_entity_poly.entity_id
_entity_poly.type
_entity_poly.pdbx_seq_one_letter_code
_entity_poly.pdbx_strand_id
1 'polypeptide(L)'
;MPTLKNDEKITSLCRKAVKKIIGEKKIIKPHITFGGEDFAIYQSYIPGCYFLLGIKKENNGKSFPWHSSYFDIDEQAIPIGAAILSQIVYDFFKR
;
A
#
# COMPACT_ATOMS: atom_id res chain seq x y z
N MET A 1 14.23 5.01 15.37
CA MET A 1 13.82 4.61 14.01
C MET A 1 13.30 5.85 13.29
N PRO A 2 13.68 6.11 12.03
CA PRO A 2 13.20 7.29 11.29
C PRO A 2 11.68 7.24 11.06
N THR A 3 11.08 8.39 10.77
CA THR A 3 9.67 8.48 10.41
C THR A 3 9.47 8.01 8.98
N LEU A 4 8.49 7.13 8.75
CA LEU A 4 8.06 6.76 7.41
C LEU A 4 7.51 8.00 6.70
N LYS A 5 8.20 8.44 5.65
CA LYS A 5 7.84 9.63 4.88
C LYS A 5 7.94 9.31 3.40
N ASN A 6 6.77 9.20 2.79
CA ASN A 6 6.66 8.97 1.35
C ASN A 6 7.17 10.18 0.55
N ASP A 7 8.03 9.91 -0.43
CA ASP A 7 8.45 10.90 -1.42
C ASP A 7 7.27 11.23 -2.36
N GLU A 8 7.07 12.51 -2.66
CA GLU A 8 5.93 12.97 -3.45
C GLU A 8 5.98 12.48 -4.91
N LYS A 9 7.17 12.44 -5.52
CA LYS A 9 7.34 12.04 -6.93
C LYS A 9 7.12 10.54 -7.09
N ILE A 10 7.70 9.73 -6.20
CA ILE A 10 7.49 8.27 -6.19
C ILE A 10 6.04 7.95 -5.85
N THR A 11 5.43 8.66 -4.90
CA THR A 11 4.01 8.47 -4.57
C THR A 11 3.09 8.80 -5.74
N SER A 12 3.38 9.86 -6.50
CA SER A 12 2.63 10.20 -7.71
C SER A 12 2.75 9.12 -8.80
N LEU A 13 3.93 8.50 -8.95
CA LEU A 13 4.10 7.32 -9.80
C LEU A 13 3.21 6.18 -9.35
N CYS A 14 3.34 5.76 -8.08
CA CYS A 14 2.61 4.63 -7.54
C CYS A 14 1.10 4.86 -7.63
N ARG A 15 0.61 6.07 -7.34
CA ARG A 15 -0.81 6.42 -7.46
C ARG A 15 -1.33 6.26 -8.88
N LYS A 16 -0.57 6.66 -9.90
CA LYS A 16 -0.96 6.48 -11.31
C LYS A 16 -1.05 4.99 -11.69
N ALA A 17 -0.09 4.18 -11.23
CA ALA A 17 -0.10 2.74 -11.46
C ALA A 17 -1.29 2.07 -10.76
N VAL A 18 -1.52 2.38 -9.48
CA VAL A 18 -2.67 1.88 -8.70
C VAL A 18 -3.99 2.24 -9.39
N LYS A 19 -4.12 3.48 -9.87
CA LYS A 19 -5.33 3.93 -10.58
C LYS A 19 -5.65 3.08 -11.81
N LYS A 20 -4.65 2.57 -12.54
CA LYS A 20 -4.87 1.69 -13.70
C LYS A 20 -5.43 0.33 -13.31
N ILE A 21 -5.11 -0.15 -12.10
CA ILE A 21 -5.54 -1.48 -11.62
C ILE A 21 -6.91 -1.42 -10.95
N ILE A 22 -7.14 -0.48 -10.04
CA ILE A 22 -8.35 -0.46 -9.20
C ILE A 22 -9.27 0.74 -9.44
N GLY A 23 -8.89 1.67 -10.31
CA GLY A 23 -9.61 2.92 -10.56
C GLY A 23 -9.44 3.96 -9.45
N GLU A 24 -9.77 5.21 -9.75
CA GLU A 24 -9.59 6.35 -8.81
C GLU A 24 -10.43 6.20 -7.53
N LYS A 25 -11.66 5.70 -7.66
CA LYS A 25 -12.65 5.65 -6.57
C LYS A 25 -12.23 4.75 -5.40
N LYS A 26 -11.34 3.79 -5.64
CA LYS A 26 -10.84 2.85 -4.61
C LYS A 26 -9.55 3.34 -3.94
N ILE A 27 -9.01 4.50 -4.33
CA ILE A 27 -7.81 5.08 -3.72
C ILE A 27 -8.21 6.04 -2.61
N ILE A 28 -7.89 5.68 -1.38
CA ILE A 28 -8.29 6.43 -0.19
C ILE A 28 -7.07 7.20 0.35
N LYS A 29 -7.30 8.40 0.87
CA LYS A 29 -6.27 9.14 1.61
C LYS A 29 -6.01 8.40 2.93
N PRO A 30 -4.79 7.91 3.20
CA PRO A 30 -4.53 7.22 4.46
C PRO A 30 -4.61 8.20 5.63
N HIS A 31 -4.95 7.69 6.80
CA HIS A 31 -4.77 8.40 8.07
C HIS A 31 -3.33 8.19 8.57
N ILE A 32 -2.82 9.14 9.36
CA ILE A 32 -1.51 9.00 10.00
C ILE A 32 -1.64 7.95 11.11
N THR A 33 -0.72 7.00 11.12
CA THR A 33 -0.64 5.96 12.15
C THR A 33 0.51 6.25 13.12
N PHE A 34 0.36 5.88 14.38
CA PHE A 34 1.46 5.92 15.37
C PHE A 34 2.31 4.63 15.37
N GLY A 35 2.05 3.70 14.44
CA GLY A 35 2.85 2.50 14.27
C GLY A 35 4.27 2.82 13.79
N GLY A 36 5.25 2.09 14.32
CA GLY A 36 6.61 2.10 13.79
C GLY A 36 6.72 1.13 12.62
N GLU A 37 7.28 1.59 11.49
CA GLU A 37 7.54 0.79 10.29
C GLU A 37 9.02 0.95 9.90
N ASP A 38 9.76 -0.16 9.83
CA ASP A 38 11.19 -0.14 9.56
C ASP A 38 11.51 0.18 8.09
N PHE A 39 10.50 0.13 7.20
CA PHE A 39 10.62 0.60 5.83
C PHE A 39 11.14 2.06 5.73
N ALA A 40 10.90 2.85 6.77
CA ALA A 40 11.44 4.21 6.90
C ALA A 40 12.97 4.28 6.81
N ILE A 41 13.68 3.19 7.16
CA ILE A 41 15.13 3.09 7.03
C ILE A 41 15.52 3.12 5.54
N TYR A 42 14.86 2.34 4.67
CA TYR A 42 15.12 2.40 3.23
C TYR A 42 14.86 3.80 2.65
N GLN A 43 13.78 4.44 3.11
CA GLN A 43 13.43 5.81 2.70
C GLN A 43 14.47 6.87 3.13
N SER A 44 15.35 6.54 4.08
CA SER A 44 16.46 7.43 4.48
C SER A 44 17.63 7.40 3.48
N TYR A 45 17.69 6.38 2.60
CA TYR A 45 18.74 6.22 1.59
C TYR A 45 18.25 6.53 0.18
N ILE A 46 17.02 6.16 -0.16
CA ILE A 46 16.43 6.37 -1.49
C ILE A 46 14.97 6.82 -1.39
N PRO A 47 14.48 7.65 -2.33
CA PRO A 47 13.06 8.02 -2.39
C PRO A 47 12.17 6.76 -2.50
N GLY A 48 11.18 6.65 -1.62
CA GLY A 48 10.29 5.48 -1.58
C GLY A 48 8.83 5.86 -1.36
N CYS A 49 7.94 4.91 -1.66
CA CYS A 49 6.50 5.01 -1.40
C CYS A 49 6.02 3.73 -0.73
N TYR A 50 5.44 3.88 0.45
CA TYR A 50 4.75 2.83 1.20
C TYR A 50 3.25 3.10 1.18
N PHE A 51 2.45 2.08 0.95
CA PHE A 51 1.00 2.19 0.94
C PHE A 51 0.38 0.93 1.53
N LEU A 52 -0.85 1.07 2.02
CA LEU A 52 -1.62 -0.04 2.57
C LEU A 52 -2.60 -0.54 1.52
N LEU A 53 -2.68 -1.87 1.38
CA LEU A 53 -3.68 -2.54 0.57
C LEU A 53 -4.90 -2.89 1.43
N GLY A 54 -6.10 -2.62 0.93
CA GLY A 54 -7.33 -3.03 1.59
C GLY A 54 -7.48 -4.55 1.57
N ILE A 55 -7.55 -5.18 2.74
CA ILE A 55 -7.62 -6.64 2.93
C ILE A 55 -8.87 -7.07 3.73
N LYS A 56 -9.81 -6.16 3.95
CA LYS A 56 -11.01 -6.41 4.74
C LYS A 56 -12.03 -7.21 3.93
N LYS A 57 -12.54 -8.32 4.49
CA LYS A 57 -13.64 -9.11 3.91
C LYS A 57 -14.95 -8.30 3.88
N GLU A 58 -15.65 -8.29 2.74
CA GLU A 58 -16.92 -7.55 2.59
C GLU A 58 -18.11 -8.22 3.29
N ASN A 59 -18.10 -9.56 3.42
CA ASN A 59 -19.27 -10.36 3.83
C ASN A 59 -19.39 -10.60 5.35
N ASN A 60 -19.56 -9.56 6.16
CA ASN A 60 -19.87 -9.67 7.61
C ASN A 60 -18.80 -10.35 8.50
N GLY A 61 -17.57 -10.52 8.02
CA GLY A 61 -16.46 -10.98 8.86
C GLY A 61 -16.07 -9.92 9.90
N LYS A 62 -15.82 -10.33 11.15
CA LYS A 62 -15.15 -9.47 12.12
C LYS A 62 -13.78 -9.07 11.55
N SER A 63 -13.52 -7.77 11.44
CA SER A 63 -12.20 -7.26 11.08
C SER A 63 -11.39 -7.15 12.36
N PHE A 64 -10.38 -7.99 12.51
CA PHE A 64 -9.45 -7.91 13.64
C PHE A 64 -8.22 -7.10 13.25
N PRO A 65 -7.62 -6.34 14.19
CA PRO A 65 -6.44 -5.54 13.90
C PRO A 65 -5.23 -6.45 13.62
N TRP A 66 -4.20 -5.85 13.02
CA TRP A 66 -2.87 -6.46 12.95
C TRP A 66 -2.42 -6.85 14.37
N HIS A 67 -1.76 -8.00 14.50
CA HIS A 67 -1.33 -8.63 15.77
C HIS A 67 -2.41 -9.32 16.62
N SER A 68 -3.67 -9.38 16.20
CA SER A 68 -4.67 -10.23 16.86
C SER A 68 -4.47 -11.72 16.50
N SER A 69 -4.73 -12.62 17.44
CA SER A 69 -4.78 -14.07 17.17
C SER A 69 -5.94 -14.48 16.23
N TYR A 70 -6.90 -13.59 16.02
CA TYR A 70 -8.02 -13.77 15.08
C TYR A 70 -7.81 -13.01 13.76
N PHE A 71 -6.61 -12.46 13.53
CA PHE A 71 -6.30 -11.75 12.30
C PHE A 71 -6.48 -12.66 11.08
N ASP A 72 -7.20 -12.15 10.10
CA ASP A 72 -7.59 -12.87 8.88
C ASP A 72 -7.84 -11.84 7.77
N ILE A 73 -7.58 -12.22 6.52
CA ILE A 73 -7.53 -11.33 5.35
C ILE A 73 -8.45 -11.84 4.23
N ASP A 74 -8.93 -10.94 3.38
CA ASP A 74 -9.52 -11.31 2.10
C ASP A 74 -8.41 -11.65 1.10
N GLU A 75 -8.23 -12.94 0.79
CA GLU A 75 -7.21 -13.40 -0.15
C GLU A 75 -7.43 -12.87 -1.58
N GLN A 76 -8.63 -12.37 -1.91
CA GLN A 76 -8.86 -11.68 -3.18
C GLN A 76 -8.01 -10.40 -3.32
N ALA A 77 -7.48 -9.86 -2.22
CA ALA A 77 -6.53 -8.76 -2.25
C ALA A 77 -5.15 -9.16 -2.79
N ILE A 78 -4.74 -10.43 -2.66
CA ILE A 78 -3.41 -10.90 -3.08
C ILE A 78 -3.14 -10.63 -4.57
N PRO A 79 -3.98 -11.10 -5.52
CA PRO A 79 -3.75 -10.82 -6.93
C PRO A 79 -3.79 -9.32 -7.27
N ILE A 80 -4.58 -8.53 -6.54
CA ILE A 80 -4.64 -7.07 -6.71
C ILE A 80 -3.31 -6.43 -6.31
N GLY A 81 -2.74 -6.83 -5.16
CA GLY A 81 -1.44 -6.36 -4.70
C GLY A 81 -0.32 -6.70 -5.67
N ALA A 82 -0.29 -7.95 -6.17
CA ALA A 82 0.67 -8.39 -7.17
C ALA A 82 0.56 -7.58 -8.49
N ALA A 83 -0.66 -7.34 -8.97
CA ALA A 83 -0.91 -6.53 -10.16
C ALA A 83 -0.45 -5.07 -9.96
N ILE A 84 -0.72 -4.47 -8.80
CA ILE A 84 -0.26 -3.12 -8.45
C ILE A 84 1.27 -3.04 -8.48
N LEU A 85 1.96 -3.94 -7.79
CA LEU A 85 3.43 -3.94 -7.75
C LEU A 85 4.03 -4.13 -9.14
N SER A 86 3.48 -5.05 -9.93
CA SER A 86 3.90 -5.28 -11.32
C SER A 86 3.69 -4.04 -12.20
N GLN A 87 2.53 -3.37 -12.07
CA GLN A 87 2.23 -2.15 -12.82
C GLN A 87 3.12 -0.98 -12.40
N ILE A 88 3.49 -0.87 -11.13
CA ILE A 88 4.43 0.15 -10.63
C ILE A 88 5.79 -0.02 -11.31
N VAL A 89 6.33 -1.24 -11.33
CA VAL A 89 7.62 -1.52 -11.98
C VAL A 89 7.55 -1.24 -13.47
N TYR A 90 6.49 -1.67 -14.15
CA TYR A 90 6.28 -1.42 -15.56
C TYR A 90 6.22 0.08 -15.89
N ASP A 91 5.44 0.85 -15.12
CA ASP A 91 5.30 2.30 -15.30
C ASP A 91 6.57 3.07 -14.92
N PHE A 92 7.42 2.52 -14.06
CA PHE A 92 8.71 3.11 -13.71
C PHE A 92 9.70 3.01 -14.88
N PHE A 93 9.80 1.85 -15.51
CA PHE A 93 10.74 1.62 -16.62
C PHE A 93 10.23 2.10 -17.99
N LYS A 94 8.93 2.36 -18.14
CA LYS A 94 8.37 2.95 -19.37
C LYS A 94 8.52 4.48 -19.49
N ARG A 95 9.08 5.13 -18.47
CA ARG A 95 9.27 6.57 -18.43
C ARG A 95 10.41 7.04 -19.33
#